data_AF-A0AAC9HLY1-F1
#
_entry.id   AF-A0AAC9HLY1-F1
#
_cell.length_a   1.000
_cell.length_b   1.000
_cell.length_c   1.000
_cell.angle_alpha   90.00
_cell.angle_beta   90.00
_cell.angle_gamma   90.00
#
_symmetry.space_group_name_H-M   'P 1'
#
loop_
_entity.id
_entity.type
_entity.pdbx_description
1 polymer ?
#
loop_
_entity_poly.entity_id
_entity_poly.type
_entity_poly.pdbx_seq_one_letter_code
_entity_poly.pdbx_strand_id
1 'polypeptide(L)'
;MSELPADTAGEPLLIDQVAAPEAGLILQRHKVFVDAGELLPIDGDRAIALCGAGVLFGPPPAEVEPGIPSTHVEDCHDCRAIHLGEVDPPASDDAVRWFVRRSGEVQVHIVPADGVTATRLVALCGTTFRLGDGLERLVPGDGAPCVACLIGSLSVPATPLRYRCDVVPLGLLVFRSERRPRRAYR
;
A
#
# COMPACT_ATOMS: atom_id res chain seq x y z
N MET A 1 -34.71 18.07 15.88
CA MET A 1 -33.30 17.65 15.99
C MET A 1 -32.48 18.87 15.65
N SER A 2 -31.85 19.48 16.66
CA SER A 2 -31.00 20.64 16.45
C SER A 2 -29.64 20.13 15.98
N GLU A 3 -29.27 20.43 14.74
CA GLU A 3 -27.91 20.20 14.24
C GLU A 3 -26.97 21.11 15.03
N LEU A 4 -26.13 20.52 15.89
CA LEU A 4 -25.03 21.26 16.49
C LEU A 4 -24.06 21.65 15.35
N PRO A 5 -23.52 22.88 15.35
CA PRO A 5 -22.56 23.29 14.35
C PRO A 5 -21.36 22.34 14.38
N ALA A 6 -20.98 21.81 13.23
CA ALA A 6 -19.80 20.96 13.11
C ALA A 6 -18.55 21.80 13.40
N ASP A 7 -17.75 21.35 14.38
CA ASP A 7 -16.50 22.02 14.74
C ASP A 7 -15.48 21.87 13.60
N THR A 8 -14.80 22.97 13.27
CA THR A 8 -13.72 22.99 12.27
C THR A 8 -12.36 22.86 12.97
N ALA A 9 -11.43 22.15 12.34
CA ALA A 9 -10.05 22.05 12.82
C ALA A 9 -9.35 23.42 12.77
N GLY A 10 -8.87 23.91 13.92
CA GLY A 10 -8.14 25.19 14.00
C GLY A 10 -6.69 25.11 13.49
N GLU A 11 -6.12 23.92 13.47
CA GLU A 11 -4.79 23.58 12.97
C GLU A 11 -4.82 22.17 12.37
N PRO A 12 -3.79 21.75 11.61
CA PRO A 12 -3.75 20.39 11.08
C PRO A 12 -3.70 19.36 12.21
N LEU A 13 -4.58 18.36 12.15
CA LEU A 13 -4.75 17.35 13.20
C LEU A 13 -4.60 15.94 12.63
N LEU A 14 -4.18 15.03 13.49
CA LEU A 14 -4.14 13.60 13.20
C LEU A 14 -5.01 12.87 14.22
N ILE A 15 -6.11 12.31 13.74
CA ILE A 15 -7.15 11.69 14.56
C ILE A 15 -7.00 10.17 14.47
N ASP A 16 -7.00 9.49 15.62
CA ASP A 16 -6.98 8.04 15.68
C ASP A 16 -8.41 7.48 15.55
N GLN A 17 -8.63 6.58 14.59
CA GLN A 17 -9.88 5.83 14.44
C GLN A 17 -9.60 4.33 14.49
N VAL A 18 -10.31 3.62 15.36
CA VAL A 18 -10.20 2.17 15.46
C VAL A 18 -11.24 1.53 14.54
N ALA A 19 -10.79 0.62 13.69
CA ALA A 19 -11.64 -0.12 12.76
C ALA A 19 -11.39 -1.62 12.85
N ALA A 20 -12.39 -2.41 12.46
CA ALA A 20 -12.21 -3.84 12.23
C ALA A 20 -11.25 -4.04 11.04
N PRO A 21 -10.31 -4.99 11.11
CA PRO A 21 -9.43 -5.28 9.99
C PRO A 21 -10.21 -5.92 8.84
N GLU A 22 -9.69 -5.82 7.62
CA GLU A 22 -10.25 -6.58 6.48
C GLU A 22 -10.11 -8.10 6.69
N ALA A 23 -9.06 -8.51 7.40
CA ALA A 23 -8.83 -9.90 7.82
C ALA A 23 -8.07 -9.93 9.15
N GLY A 24 -8.49 -10.81 10.06
CA GLY A 24 -7.84 -11.03 11.36
C GLY A 24 -8.75 -10.74 12.55
N LEU A 25 -8.19 -10.86 13.77
CA LEU A 25 -8.93 -10.70 15.03
C LEU A 25 -8.47 -9.48 15.85
N ILE A 26 -7.53 -8.70 15.32
CA ILE A 26 -6.93 -7.55 16.02
C ILE A 26 -7.48 -6.29 15.37
N LEU A 27 -8.10 -5.42 16.17
CA LEU A 27 -8.54 -4.12 15.67
C LEU A 27 -7.35 -3.27 15.28
N GLN A 28 -7.49 -2.52 14.20
CA GLN A 28 -6.45 -1.65 13.71
C GLN A 28 -6.79 -0.19 14.02
N ARG A 29 -5.87 0.52 14.65
CA ARG A 29 -5.93 1.96 14.85
C ARG A 29 -5.30 2.66 13.65
N HIS A 30 -6.16 3.29 12.86
CA HIS A 30 -5.78 4.09 11.71
C HIS A 30 -5.67 5.57 12.09
N LYS A 31 -4.86 6.32 11.34
CA LYS A 31 -4.65 7.75 11.53
C LYS A 31 -5.30 8.50 10.37
N VAL A 32 -6.20 9.43 10.67
CA VAL A 32 -6.87 10.28 9.68
C VAL A 32 -6.34 11.70 9.82
N PHE A 33 -5.82 12.24 8.73
CA PHE A 33 -5.34 13.62 8.69
C PHE A 33 -6.50 14.56 8.34
N VAL A 34 -6.64 15.63 9.11
CA VAL A 34 -7.63 16.69 8.89
C VAL A 34 -6.87 18.01 8.81
N ASP A 35 -6.99 18.72 7.69
CA ASP A 35 -6.26 19.96 7.50
C ASP A 35 -6.94 21.14 8.23
N ALA A 36 -6.20 22.23 8.45
CA ALA A 36 -6.74 23.42 9.07
C ALA A 36 -7.91 24.00 8.26
N GLY A 37 -9.03 24.24 8.93
CA GLY A 37 -10.27 24.74 8.32
C GLY A 37 -11.20 23.66 7.79
N GLU A 38 -10.82 22.39 7.81
CA GLU A 38 -11.71 21.28 7.49
C GLU A 38 -12.63 20.92 8.67
N LEU A 39 -13.78 20.31 8.36
CA LEU A 39 -14.72 19.84 9.39
C LEU A 39 -14.12 18.65 10.14
N LEU A 40 -14.21 18.67 11.48
CA LEU A 40 -13.87 17.52 12.28
C LEU A 40 -14.88 16.39 12.00
N PRO A 41 -14.41 15.18 11.68
CA PRO A 41 -15.29 14.04 11.49
C PRO A 41 -16.09 13.76 12.76
N ILE A 42 -17.38 13.50 12.59
CA ILE A 42 -18.28 13.07 13.67
C ILE A 42 -18.63 11.58 13.53
N ASP A 43 -19.20 11.01 14.58
CA ASP A 43 -19.65 9.62 14.56
C ASP A 43 -20.61 9.35 13.38
N GLY A 44 -20.27 8.35 12.57
CA GLY A 44 -20.97 7.99 11.34
C GLY A 44 -20.32 8.52 10.06
N ASP A 45 -19.39 9.46 10.16
CA ASP A 45 -18.67 9.97 9.00
C ASP A 45 -17.69 8.95 8.43
N ARG A 46 -17.52 8.97 7.11
CA ARG A 46 -16.50 8.17 6.41
C ARG A 46 -15.32 9.04 6.05
N ALA A 47 -14.12 8.55 6.31
CA ALA A 47 -12.88 9.22 5.94
C ALA A 47 -11.86 8.24 5.36
N ILE A 48 -10.80 8.79 4.77
CA ILE A 48 -9.65 8.03 4.29
C ILE A 48 -8.50 8.22 5.28
N ALA A 49 -7.99 7.11 5.81
CA ALA A 49 -6.81 7.11 6.67
C ALA A 49 -5.52 7.36 5.87
N LEU A 50 -4.41 7.65 6.56
CA LEU A 50 -3.09 7.84 5.96
C LEU A 50 -2.65 6.67 5.08
N CYS A 51 -3.00 5.43 5.45
CA CYS A 51 -2.71 4.23 4.66
C CYS A 51 -3.61 4.05 3.42
N GLY A 52 -4.59 4.94 3.19
CA GLY A 52 -5.56 4.85 2.10
C GLY A 52 -6.80 4.02 2.41
N ALA A 53 -6.85 3.33 3.56
CA ALA A 53 -8.03 2.58 3.98
C ALA A 53 -9.21 3.51 4.31
N GLY A 54 -10.42 3.09 3.93
CA GLY A 54 -11.66 3.78 4.31
C GLY A 54 -12.07 3.39 5.74
N VAL A 55 -12.27 4.39 6.61
CA VAL A 55 -12.69 4.18 8.00
C VAL A 55 -14.02 4.86 8.29
N LEU A 56 -14.80 4.28 9.20
CA LEU A 56 -16.01 4.87 9.74
C LEU A 56 -15.69 5.45 11.12
N PHE A 57 -15.93 6.74 11.31
CA PHE A 57 -15.77 7.40 12.60
C PHE A 57 -16.85 6.94 13.58
N GLY A 58 -16.44 6.68 14.81
CA GLY A 58 -17.34 6.20 15.85
C GLY A 58 -16.62 5.43 16.94
N PRO A 59 -17.39 4.91 17.92
CA PRO A 59 -16.82 4.07 18.97
C PRO A 59 -16.17 2.83 18.35
N PRO A 60 -15.07 2.32 18.95
CA PRO A 60 -14.49 1.06 18.54
C PRO A 60 -15.56 -0.04 18.52
N PRO A 61 -15.55 -0.94 17.51
CA PRO A 61 -16.47 -2.07 17.49
C PRO A 61 -16.25 -2.92 18.74
N ALA A 62 -17.33 -3.43 19.35
CA ALA A 62 -17.26 -4.26 20.55
C ALA A 62 -16.88 -5.73 20.26
N GLU A 63 -17.10 -6.16 19.02
CA GLU A 63 -16.80 -7.49 18.51
C GLU A 63 -16.07 -7.34 17.17
N VAL A 64 -15.02 -8.12 16.97
CA VAL A 64 -14.29 -8.19 15.69
C VAL A 64 -15.02 -9.08 14.68
N GLU A 65 -15.70 -10.10 15.20
CA GLU A 65 -16.49 -11.10 14.49
C GLU A 65 -17.65 -11.51 15.41
N PRO A 66 -18.78 -12.04 14.89
CA PRO A 66 -19.91 -12.42 15.72
C PRO A 66 -19.52 -13.36 16.88
N GLY A 67 -19.65 -12.88 18.11
CA GLY A 67 -19.32 -13.62 19.33
C GLY A 67 -17.83 -13.61 19.72
N ILE A 68 -16.97 -12.88 18.99
CA ILE A 68 -15.55 -12.70 19.33
C ILE A 68 -15.33 -11.27 19.85
N PRO A 69 -15.12 -11.08 21.16
CA PRO A 69 -14.95 -9.75 21.73
C PRO A 69 -13.65 -9.10 21.25
N SER A 70 -13.74 -7.83 20.89
CA SER A 70 -12.61 -7.03 20.43
C SER A 70 -11.71 -6.60 21.60
N THR A 71 -10.86 -7.51 22.06
CA THR A 71 -10.02 -7.29 23.25
C THR A 71 -8.67 -6.64 22.94
N HIS A 72 -8.26 -6.62 21.67
CA HIS A 72 -6.93 -6.19 21.25
C HIS A 72 -7.03 -5.13 20.16
N VAL A 73 -6.21 -4.09 20.31
CA VAL A 73 -6.06 -2.99 19.35
C VAL A 73 -4.57 -2.79 19.12
N GLU A 74 -4.17 -2.76 17.85
CA GLU A 74 -2.81 -2.41 17.43
C GLU A 74 -2.83 -1.22 16.47
N ASP A 75 -1.72 -0.50 16.36
CA ASP A 75 -1.61 0.56 15.36
C ASP A 75 -1.48 -0.05 13.97
N CYS A 76 -2.24 0.46 13.00
CA CYS A 76 -2.10 0.06 11.61
C CYS A 76 -0.65 0.31 11.17
N HIS A 77 0.03 -0.75 10.73
CA HIS A 77 1.45 -0.74 10.39
C HIS A 77 1.78 0.39 9.40
N ASP A 78 0.98 0.56 8.35
CA ASP A 78 1.20 1.58 7.32
C ASP A 78 0.95 3.00 7.83
N CYS A 79 -0.10 3.21 8.65
CA CYS A 79 -0.33 4.53 9.26
C CYS A 79 0.80 4.91 10.21
N ARG A 80 1.32 3.95 10.97
CA ARG A 80 2.46 4.15 11.87
C ARG A 80 3.73 4.48 11.07
N ALA A 81 4.01 3.74 10.00
CA ALA A 81 5.16 3.96 9.12
C ALA A 81 5.16 5.38 8.53
N ILE A 82 4.01 5.82 7.98
CA ILE A 82 3.85 7.18 7.44
C ILE A 82 4.01 8.24 8.55
N HIS A 83 3.39 8.03 9.71
CA HIS A 83 3.43 8.98 10.81
C HIS A 83 4.83 9.19 11.41
N LEU A 84 5.57 8.10 11.61
CA LEU A 84 6.92 8.16 12.19
C LEU A 84 7.99 8.56 11.17
N GLY A 85 7.63 8.69 9.89
CA GLY A 85 8.63 8.78 8.83
C GLY A 85 9.49 7.53 8.74
N GLU A 86 9.05 6.42 9.36
CA GLU A 86 9.55 5.06 9.17
C GLU A 86 9.05 4.56 7.82
N VAL A 87 9.30 5.32 6.76
CA VAL A 87 9.36 4.74 5.44
C VAL A 87 10.69 4.00 5.44
N ASP A 88 10.71 2.81 6.02
CA ASP A 88 11.54 1.79 5.40
C ASP A 88 11.02 1.78 3.96
N PRO A 89 11.81 2.26 2.96
CA PRO A 89 11.40 2.13 1.58
C PRO A 89 11.00 0.68 1.45
N PRO A 90 9.79 0.35 0.92
CA PRO A 90 9.25 -1.01 0.97
C PRO A 90 10.40 -1.90 0.60
N ALA A 91 10.88 -2.72 1.55
CA ALA A 91 12.20 -3.30 1.46
C ALA A 91 12.30 -3.83 0.04
N SER A 92 13.10 -3.17 -0.83
CA SER A 92 13.04 -3.45 -2.27
C SER A 92 13.71 -4.80 -2.58
N ASP A 93 13.79 -5.64 -1.56
CA ASP A 93 14.25 -7.00 -1.46
C ASP A 93 13.11 -7.99 -1.69
N ASP A 94 11.84 -7.54 -1.70
CA ASP A 94 10.80 -8.28 -2.42
C ASP A 94 11.08 -8.15 -3.91
N ALA A 95 12.07 -8.93 -4.36
CA ALA A 95 12.39 -9.12 -5.75
C ALA A 95 11.07 -9.27 -6.50
N VAL A 96 10.78 -8.34 -7.43
CA VAL A 96 9.50 -8.29 -8.13
C VAL A 96 9.22 -9.67 -8.72
N ARG A 97 8.26 -10.39 -8.12
CA ARG A 97 7.88 -11.75 -8.51
C ARG A 97 6.55 -11.69 -9.23
N TRP A 98 6.50 -12.31 -10.39
CA TRP A 98 5.26 -12.48 -11.15
C TRP A 98 4.76 -13.89 -10.93
N PHE A 99 3.52 -14.02 -10.48
CA PHE A 99 2.82 -15.29 -10.36
C PHE A 99 2.02 -15.50 -11.64
N VAL A 100 2.43 -16.47 -12.46
CA VAL A 100 1.83 -16.70 -13.78
C VAL A 100 1.40 -18.15 -13.94
N ARG A 101 0.31 -18.35 -14.67
CA ARG A 101 -0.15 -19.66 -15.13
C ARG A 101 -0.67 -19.57 -16.55
N ARG A 102 -0.83 -20.71 -17.22
CA ARG A 102 -1.64 -20.76 -18.45
C ARG A 102 -3.11 -20.69 -18.08
N SER A 103 -3.91 -20.06 -18.93
CA SER A 103 -5.35 -19.93 -18.73
C SER A 103 -5.98 -21.32 -18.56
N GLY A 104 -6.73 -21.51 -17.49
CA GLY A 104 -7.37 -22.79 -17.15
C GLY A 104 -6.50 -23.81 -16.41
N GLU A 105 -5.22 -23.54 -16.16
CA GLU A 105 -4.37 -24.40 -15.32
C GLU A 105 -4.47 -24.02 -13.83
N VAL A 106 -4.18 -24.97 -12.94
CA VAL A 106 -4.17 -24.74 -11.48
C VAL A 106 -2.75 -24.38 -10.99
N GLN A 107 -1.74 -24.85 -11.71
CA GLN A 107 -0.34 -24.70 -11.33
C GLN A 107 0.18 -23.30 -11.63
N VAL A 108 0.77 -22.65 -10.63
CA VAL A 108 1.29 -21.28 -10.70
C VAL A 108 2.81 -21.30 -10.65
N HIS A 109 3.42 -20.56 -11.57
CA HIS A 109 4.87 -20.42 -11.69
C HIS A 109 5.30 -19.04 -11.20
N ILE A 110 6.43 -19.00 -10.50
CA ILE A 110 7.03 -17.76 -10.00
C ILE A 110 8.10 -17.34 -11.00
N VAL A 111 7.93 -16.17 -11.61
CA VAL A 111 8.89 -15.56 -12.51
C VAL A 111 9.57 -14.42 -11.76
N PRO A 112 10.89 -14.51 -11.51
CA PRO A 112 11.63 -13.43 -10.88
C PRO A 112 11.82 -12.27 -11.88
N ALA A 113 12.21 -11.10 -11.40
CA ALA A 113 12.39 -9.90 -12.23
C ALA A 113 13.38 -10.11 -13.39
N ASP A 114 14.46 -10.83 -13.15
CA ASP A 114 15.48 -11.20 -14.16
C ASP A 114 15.00 -12.29 -15.14
N GLY A 115 13.92 -12.99 -14.82
CA GLY A 115 13.24 -13.93 -15.69
C GLY A 115 12.31 -13.29 -16.72
N VAL A 116 12.11 -11.97 -16.67
CA VAL A 116 11.24 -11.24 -17.60
C VAL A 116 12.05 -10.67 -18.76
N THR A 117 11.72 -11.05 -19.99
CA THR A 117 12.29 -10.49 -21.22
C THR A 117 11.21 -9.88 -22.09
N ALA A 118 11.60 -9.19 -23.17
CA ALA A 118 10.66 -8.56 -24.11
C ALA A 118 9.67 -9.53 -24.77
N THR A 119 9.96 -10.83 -24.81
CA THR A 119 9.13 -11.83 -25.51
C THR A 119 8.80 -13.07 -24.69
N ARG A 120 9.44 -13.24 -23.52
CA ARG A 120 9.38 -14.47 -22.74
C ARG A 120 9.43 -14.20 -21.24
N LEU A 121 8.79 -15.09 -20.50
CA LEU A 121 8.87 -15.20 -19.05
C LEU A 121 9.55 -16.53 -18.71
N VAL A 122 10.57 -16.51 -17.86
CA VAL A 122 11.29 -17.69 -17.41
C VAL A 122 11.04 -17.85 -15.92
N ALA A 123 10.32 -18.90 -15.54
CA ALA A 123 10.03 -19.20 -14.15
C ALA A 123 11.25 -19.80 -13.42
N LEU A 124 11.23 -19.76 -12.09
CA LEU A 124 12.27 -20.35 -11.23
C LEU A 124 12.46 -21.86 -11.48
N CYS A 125 11.42 -22.58 -11.90
CA CYS A 125 11.52 -24.00 -12.27
C CYS A 125 12.10 -24.23 -13.68
N GLY A 126 12.51 -23.18 -14.40
CA GLY A 126 13.02 -23.24 -15.77
C GLY A 126 11.95 -23.23 -16.86
N THR A 127 10.67 -23.30 -16.50
CA THR A 127 9.57 -23.23 -17.49
C THR A 127 9.58 -21.88 -18.18
N THR A 128 9.57 -21.90 -19.52
CA THR A 128 9.53 -20.69 -20.34
C THR A 128 8.13 -20.51 -20.94
N PHE A 129 7.59 -19.31 -20.82
CA PHE A 129 6.34 -18.89 -21.43
C PHE A 129 6.61 -17.82 -22.48
N ARG A 130 5.87 -17.81 -23.60
CA ARG A 130 5.89 -16.66 -24.51
C ARG A 130 4.78 -15.70 -24.13
N LEU A 131 5.08 -14.41 -24.20
CA LEU A 131 4.06 -13.37 -24.05
C LEU A 131 3.06 -13.53 -25.20
N GLY A 132 1.81 -13.83 -24.88
CA GLY A 132 0.75 -14.14 -25.86
C GLY A 132 0.19 -15.56 -25.78
N ASP A 133 0.81 -16.49 -25.03
CA ASP A 133 0.37 -17.88 -24.88
C ASP A 133 -0.90 -18.08 -24.03
N GLY A 134 -1.74 -17.04 -23.86
CA GLY A 134 -2.89 -17.06 -22.96
C GLY A 134 -2.48 -17.22 -21.50
N LEU A 135 -1.59 -16.35 -21.03
CA LEU A 135 -1.12 -16.36 -19.64
C LEU A 135 -2.01 -15.51 -18.75
N GLU A 136 -2.32 -16.02 -17.57
CA GLU A 136 -2.96 -15.25 -16.51
C GLU A 136 -1.91 -14.85 -15.47
N ARG A 137 -1.93 -13.57 -15.08
CA ARG A 137 -1.16 -13.07 -13.94
C ARG A 137 -2.05 -13.09 -12.71
N LEU A 138 -1.54 -13.67 -11.63
CA LEU A 138 -2.24 -13.84 -10.37
C LEU A 138 -1.66 -12.93 -9.29
N VAL A 139 -2.46 -12.66 -8.26
CA VAL A 139 -1.98 -12.03 -7.02
C VAL A 139 -1.31 -13.08 -6.12
N PRO A 140 -0.40 -12.69 -5.21
CA PRO A 140 0.14 -13.61 -4.22
C PRO A 140 -0.99 -14.27 -3.41
N GLY A 141 -0.89 -15.58 -3.22
CA GLY A 141 -1.91 -16.37 -2.51
C GLY A 141 -2.91 -17.09 -3.41
N ASP A 142 -2.99 -16.73 -4.69
CA ASP A 142 -3.89 -17.38 -5.65
C ASP A 142 -3.25 -18.58 -6.36
N GLY A 143 -3.95 -19.71 -6.37
CA GLY A 143 -3.58 -20.93 -7.10
C GLY A 143 -2.59 -21.85 -6.37
N ALA A 144 -2.25 -22.98 -6.98
CA ALA A 144 -1.31 -23.95 -6.39
C ALA A 144 0.10 -23.71 -6.93
N PRO A 145 1.10 -23.36 -6.09
CA PRO A 145 2.43 -23.08 -6.59
C PRO A 145 3.09 -24.33 -7.16
N CYS A 146 3.81 -24.17 -8.26
CA CYS A 146 4.75 -25.17 -8.73
C CYS A 146 5.78 -25.44 -7.63
N VAL A 147 5.87 -26.70 -7.16
CA VAL A 147 6.76 -27.08 -6.04
C VAL A 147 8.21 -26.66 -6.28
N ALA A 148 8.71 -26.79 -7.51
CA ALA A 148 10.06 -26.34 -7.86
C ALA A 148 10.21 -24.82 -7.80
N CYS A 149 9.20 -24.04 -8.22
CA CYS A 149 9.21 -22.59 -8.05
C CYS A 149 9.15 -22.18 -6.57
N LEU A 150 8.34 -22.89 -5.77
CA LEU A 150 8.22 -22.65 -4.33
C LEU A 150 9.57 -22.87 -3.64
N ILE A 151 10.19 -24.03 -3.84
CA ILE A 151 11.51 -24.35 -3.26
C ILE A 151 12.57 -23.34 -3.75
N GLY A 152 12.57 -23.01 -5.04
CA GLY A 152 13.46 -21.99 -5.60
C GLY A 152 13.28 -20.63 -4.94
N SER A 153 12.04 -20.20 -4.68
CA SER A 153 11.75 -18.90 -4.07
C SER A 153 12.19 -18.78 -2.62
N LEU A 154 12.29 -19.90 -1.91
CA LEU A 154 12.81 -20.00 -0.54
C LEU A 154 14.35 -20.03 -0.50
N SER A 155 14.98 -20.39 -1.62
CA SER A 155 16.44 -20.60 -1.70
C SER A 155 17.20 -19.36 -2.18
N VAL A 156 16.51 -18.34 -2.71
CA VAL A 156 17.15 -17.08 -3.10
C VAL A 156 17.46 -16.30 -1.82
N PRO A 157 18.74 -16.14 -1.43
CA PRO A 157 19.08 -15.25 -0.33
C PRO A 157 18.62 -13.84 -0.72
N ALA A 158 17.90 -13.18 0.19
CA ALA A 158 17.66 -11.74 0.13
C ALA A 158 19.04 -11.10 -0.10
N THR A 159 19.29 -10.68 -1.33
CA THR A 159 20.59 -10.15 -1.72
C THR A 159 20.42 -8.67 -1.51
N PRO A 160 20.94 -8.09 -0.40
CA PRO A 160 20.71 -6.68 -0.13
C PRO A 160 21.25 -5.89 -1.32
N LEU A 161 20.34 -5.33 -2.12
CA LEU A 161 20.71 -4.44 -3.20
C LEU A 161 21.36 -3.23 -2.54
N ARG A 162 22.69 -3.15 -2.64
CA ARG A 162 23.44 -1.92 -2.31
C ARG A 162 23.04 -0.85 -3.33
N TYR A 163 21.91 -0.21 -3.10
CA TYR A 163 21.64 1.09 -3.70
C TYR A 163 22.69 2.05 -3.13
N ARG A 164 23.72 2.37 -3.92
CA ARG A 164 24.44 3.64 -3.75
C ARG A 164 23.43 4.73 -4.08
N CYS A 165 22.78 5.27 -3.05
CA CYS A 165 22.26 6.62 -3.12
C CYS A 165 23.47 7.55 -3.23
N ASP A 166 23.83 7.92 -4.46
CA ASP A 166 24.56 9.17 -4.67
C ASP A 166 23.59 10.29 -4.29
N VAL A 167 23.63 10.66 -3.00
CA VAL A 167 22.94 11.83 -2.48
C VAL A 167 23.52 13.04 -3.21
N VAL A 168 22.81 13.53 -4.22
CA VAL A 168 23.08 14.86 -4.77
C VAL A 168 22.66 15.85 -3.67
N PRO A 169 23.58 16.63 -3.10
CA PRO A 169 23.21 17.60 -2.09
C PRO A 169 22.25 18.61 -2.70
N LEU A 170 21.09 18.77 -2.06
CA LEU A 170 20.06 19.76 -2.36
C LEU A 170 20.63 21.18 -2.18
N GLY A 171 21.31 21.66 -3.21
CA GLY A 171 21.64 23.07 -3.37
C GLY A 171 20.46 23.82 -3.98
N LEU A 172 19.75 24.57 -3.13
CA LEU A 172 18.98 25.78 -3.47
C LEU A 172 18.12 25.72 -4.77
N LEU A 173 16.92 25.16 -4.68
CA LEU A 173 15.85 25.50 -5.64
C LEU A 173 15.26 26.87 -5.25
N VAL A 174 15.87 27.93 -5.75
CA VAL A 174 15.29 29.28 -5.75
C VAL A 174 14.18 29.31 -6.80
N PHE A 175 12.92 29.32 -6.35
CA PHE A 175 11.77 29.61 -7.21
C PHE A 175 11.84 31.06 -7.71
N ARG A 176 12.36 31.27 -8.92
CA ARG A 176 12.20 32.54 -9.65
C ARG A 176 10.84 32.55 -10.35
N SER A 177 9.91 33.29 -9.79
CA SER A 177 8.62 33.64 -10.41
C SER A 177 8.86 34.59 -11.59
N GLU A 178 8.90 34.07 -12.82
CA GLU A 178 8.88 34.90 -14.03
C GLU A 178 7.43 35.24 -14.39
N ARG A 179 7.01 36.47 -14.05
CA ARG A 179 5.80 37.09 -14.61
C ARG A 179 6.01 37.32 -16.11
N ARG A 180 5.28 36.59 -16.96
CA ARG A 180 5.17 36.91 -18.39
C ARG A 180 4.34 38.20 -18.61
N PRO A 181 4.79 39.14 -19.45
CA PRO A 181 3.98 40.28 -19.84
C PRO A 181 2.89 39.88 -20.86
N ARG A 182 1.67 40.38 -20.64
CA ARG A 182 0.54 40.29 -21.57
C ARG A 182 0.85 41.07 -22.85
N ARG A 183 0.76 40.40 -24.01
CA ARG A 183 0.68 41.08 -25.32
C ARG A 183 -0.73 41.64 -25.50
N ALA A 184 -0.83 42.94 -25.73
CA ALA A 184 -2.02 43.61 -26.24
C ALA A 184 -2.13 43.35 -27.75
N TYR A 185 -3.30 42.91 -28.21
CA TYR A 185 -3.68 42.95 -29.62
C TYR A 185 -4.37 44.30 -29.89
N ARG A 186 -3.95 44.96 -30.98
CA ARG A 186 -4.68 46.04 -31.66
C ARG A 186 -5.45 45.43 -32.82
#